data_AF-A0A949DQY2-F1
#
_entry.id   AF-A0A949DQY2-F1
#
_cell.length_a   1.000
_cell.length_b   1.000
_cell.length_c   1.000
_cell.angle_alpha   90.00
_cell.angle_beta   90.00
_cell.angle_gamma   90.00
#
_symmetry.space_group_name_H-M   'P 1'
#
loop_
_entity.id
_entity.type
_entity.pdbx_description
1 polymer ?
#
loop_
_entity_poly.entity_id
_entity_poly.type
_entity_poly.pdbx_seq_one_letter_code
_entity_poly.pdbx_strand_id
1 'polypeptide(L)' 'NPSLPLGNTVQFTASGSYSDGTTLNITAQVTWSSSNTSVATVNNSGLATAMATGTATITATSGSISGNTTLTITAV' A
#
# COMPACT_ATOMS: atom_id res chain seq x y z
N ASN A 1 9.84 9.43 -0.33
CA ASN A 1 8.89 8.88 0.66
C ASN A 1 7.57 9.59 0.43
N PRO A 2 6.47 8.90 0.12
CA PRO A 2 5.22 9.57 -0.23
C PRO A 2 4.56 10.16 1.02
N SER A 3 4.30 11.47 1.01
CA SER A 3 3.50 12.17 2.01
C SER A 3 2.09 12.39 1.47
N LEU A 4 1.07 11.96 2.21
CA LEU A 4 -0.34 12.05 1.81
C LEU A 4 -1.08 13.01 2.76
N PRO A 5 -1.87 13.96 2.25
CA PRO A 5 -2.67 14.81 3.13
C PRO A 5 -3.79 14.00 3.79
N LEU A 6 -4.16 14.39 5.01
CA LEU A 6 -5.29 13.78 5.72
C LEU A 6 -6.55 13.74 4.84
N GLY A 7 -7.26 12.61 4.82
CA GLY A 7 -8.49 12.42 4.04
C GLY A 7 -8.29 12.10 2.56
N ASN A 8 -7.04 12.06 2.07
CA ASN A 8 -6.75 11.64 0.70
C ASN A 8 -6.53 10.14 0.60
N THR A 9 -6.64 9.63 -0.62
CA THR A 9 -6.32 8.25 -0.96
C THR A 9 -5.12 8.19 -1.89
N VAL A 10 -4.36 7.10 -1.79
CA VAL A 10 -3.25 6.79 -2.67
C VAL A 10 -3.43 5.36 -3.18
N GLN A 11 -3.29 5.19 -4.49
CA GLN A 11 -3.36 3.88 -5.12
C GLN A 11 -1.96 3.28 -5.16
N PHE A 12 -1.76 2.18 -4.46
CA PHE A 12 -0.57 1.35 -4.60
C PHE A 12 -0.80 0.25 -5.64
N THR A 13 0.24 -0.06 -6.40
CA THR A 13 0.24 -1.12 -7.39
C THR A 13 1.38 -2.09 -7.10
N ALA A 14 1.10 -3.39 -7.22
CA ALA A 14 2.09 -4.45 -7.08
C ALA A 14 2.27 -5.11 -8.45
N SER A 15 3.48 -5.04 -8.98
CA SER A 15 3.88 -5.69 -10.23
C SER A 15 4.76 -6.89 -9.92
N GLY A 16 4.33 -8.07 -10.37
CA GLY A 16 5.09 -9.31 -10.29
C GLY A 16 5.87 -9.50 -11.58
N SER A 17 7.18 -9.66 -11.48
CA SER A 17 8.03 -10.04 -12.62
C SER A 17 8.13 -11.56 -12.68
N TYR A 18 7.61 -12.16 -13.75
CA TYR A 18 7.62 -13.60 -13.95
C TYR A 18 8.88 -14.04 -14.70
N SER A 19 9.27 -15.30 -14.50
CA SER A 19 10.45 -15.92 -15.13
C SER A 19 10.41 -15.86 -16.66
N ASP A 20 9.21 -15.81 -17.25
CA ASP A 20 8.98 -15.69 -18.70
C ASP A 20 9.21 -14.26 -19.23
N GLY A 21 9.69 -13.34 -18.39
CA GLY A 21 9.96 -11.93 -18.75
C GLY A 21 8.72 -11.04 -18.77
N THR A 22 7.55 -11.58 -18.42
CA THR A 22 6.31 -10.79 -18.34
C THR A 22 6.18 -10.11 -16.99
N THR A 23 5.65 -8.88 -17.00
CA THR A 23 5.27 -8.17 -15.77
C THR A 23 3.75 -8.16 -15.69
N LEU A 24 3.21 -8.77 -14.64
CA LEU A 24 1.77 -8.85 -14.41
C LEU A 24 1.41 -8.00 -13.19
N ASN A 25 0.28 -7.30 -13.29
CA ASN A 25 -0.28 -6.58 -12.17
C ASN A 25 -0.91 -7.60 -11.20
N ILE A 26 -0.20 -7.85 -10.11
CA ILE A 26 -0.62 -8.74 -9.03
C ILE A 26 -1.28 -7.94 -7.90
N THR A 27 -1.55 -6.65 -8.07
CA THR A 27 -2.18 -5.76 -7.07
C THR A 27 -3.40 -6.37 -6.39
N ALA A 28 -4.28 -7.04 -7.14
CA ALA A 28 -5.47 -7.69 -6.57
C ALA A 28 -5.20 -9.12 -6.03
N GLN A 29 -4.03 -9.69 -6.36
CA GLN A 29 -3.58 -11.01 -5.92
C GLN A 29 -2.71 -10.95 -4.65
N VAL A 30 -2.19 -9.76 -4.30
CA VAL A 30 -1.42 -9.57 -3.06
C VAL A 30 -2.34 -9.24 -1.90
N THR A 31 -1.98 -9.70 -0.71
CA THR A 31 -2.62 -9.32 0.54
C THR A 31 -2.07 -8.00 1.01
N TRP A 32 -2.93 -6.98 1.07
CA TRP A 32 -2.59 -5.67 1.62
C TRP A 32 -2.88 -5.63 3.11
N SER A 33 -1.96 -5.07 3.88
CA SER A 33 -2.09 -4.86 5.32
C SER A 33 -1.50 -3.51 5.70
N SER A 34 -2.10 -2.86 6.69
CA SER A 34 -1.59 -1.62 7.27
C SER A 34 -1.14 -1.89 8.69
N SER A 35 0.03 -1.37 9.07
CA SER A 35 0.50 -1.43 10.46
C SER A 35 -0.37 -0.62 11.41
N ASN A 36 -1.12 0.36 10.89
CA ASN A 36 -1.87 1.30 11.73
C ASN A 36 -3.15 1.75 11.02
N THR A 37 -4.22 0.96 11.13
CA THR A 37 -5.52 1.21 10.48
C THR A 37 -6.21 2.49 10.97
N SER A 38 -5.89 2.96 12.18
CA SER A 38 -6.40 4.24 12.68
C SER A 38 -5.78 5.46 11.96
N VAL A 39 -4.62 5.28 11.32
CA VAL A 39 -3.85 6.33 10.64
C VAL A 39 -4.02 6.20 9.13
N ALA A 40 -3.84 5.00 8.58
CA ALA A 40 -4.19 4.69 7.19
C ALA A 40 -4.76 3.29 7.05
N THR A 41 -5.86 3.17 6.30
CA THR A 41 -6.42 1.86 5.89
C THR A 41 -5.99 1.54 4.47
N VAL A 42 -5.92 0.26 4.10
CA VAL A 42 -5.65 -0.17 2.73
C VAL A 42 -6.63 -1.27 2.34
N ASN A 43 -7.17 -1.20 1.12
CA ASN A 43 -8.08 -2.21 0.60
C ASN A 43 -7.34 -3.28 -0.23
N ASN A 44 -8.03 -4.35 -0.58
CA ASN A 44 -7.47 -5.44 -1.38
C ASN A 44 -7.14 -5.03 -2.83
N SER A 45 -7.62 -3.88 -3.28
CA SER A 45 -7.25 -3.28 -4.56
C SER A 45 -5.98 -2.43 -4.48
N GLY A 46 -5.34 -2.31 -3.30
CA GLY A 46 -4.16 -1.47 -3.07
C GLY A 46 -4.45 0.01 -2.83
N LEU A 47 -5.73 0.40 -2.69
CA LEU A 47 -6.10 1.77 -2.36
C LEU A 47 -5.92 2.00 -0.86
N ALA A 48 -4.96 2.84 -0.50
CA ALA A 48 -4.75 3.28 0.87
C ALA A 48 -5.43 4.63 1.12
N THR A 49 -6.10 4.76 2.26
CA THR A 49 -6.86 5.94 2.67
C THR A 49 -6.27 6.51 3.95
N ALA A 50 -5.90 7.78 3.94
CA ALA A 50 -5.44 8.51 5.13
C ALA A 50 -6.64 8.86 6.03
N MET A 51 -6.65 8.30 7.23
CA MET A 51 -7.71 8.52 8.24
C MET A 51 -7.28 9.46 9.36
N ALA A 52 -6.01 9.42 9.77
CA ALA A 52 -5.46 10.31 10.78
C ALA A 52 -4.01 10.70 10.43
N THR A 53 -3.54 11.81 11.00
CA THR A 53 -2.15 12.24 10.84
C THR A 53 -1.22 11.33 11.63
N GLY A 54 -0.03 11.07 11.08
CA GLY A 54 0.93 10.13 11.65
C GLY A 54 1.65 9.33 10.58
N THR A 55 2.20 8.18 10.96
CA THR A 55 2.86 7.26 10.03
C THR A 55 2.18 5.90 10.06
N ALA A 56 2.01 5.30 8.88
CA ALA A 56 1.49 3.96 8.70
C ALA A 56 2.36 3.21 7.69
N THR A 57 2.64 1.94 7.95
CA THR A 57 3.41 1.09 7.06
C THR A 57 2.45 0.17 6.34
N ILE A 58 2.36 0.32 5.02
CA ILE A 58 1.56 -0.54 4.17
C ILE A 58 2.44 -1.69 3.70
N THR A 59 2.01 -2.92 3.95
CA THR A 59 2.70 -4.15 3.54
C THR A 59 1.83 -4.90 2.54
N ALA A 60 2.40 -5.19 1.39
CA ALA A 60 1.82 -6.01 0.34
C ALA A 60 2.55 -7.35 0.29
N THR A 61 1.83 -8.45 0.50
CA THR A 61 2.39 -9.80 0.52
C THR A 61 1.79 -10.64 -0.60
N SER A 62 2.62 -11.20 -1.46
CA SER A 62 2.24 -12.12 -2.54
C SER A 62 2.97 -13.45 -2.37
N GLY A 63 2.30 -14.42 -1.75
CA GLY A 63 2.90 -15.73 -1.47
C GLY A 63 4.16 -15.60 -0.62
N SER A 64 5.32 -15.83 -1.22
CA SER A 64 6.64 -15.75 -0.60
C SER A 64 7.34 -14.38 -0.73
N ILE A 65 6.78 -13.44 -1.49
CA ILE A 65 7.34 -12.10 -1.69
C ILE A 65 6.53 -11.09 -0.88
N SER A 66 7.20 -10.22 -0.13
CA SER A 66 6.55 -9.09 0.55
C SER A 66 7.27 -7.78 0.25
N GLY A 67 6.48 -6.74 -0.01
CA GLY A 67 6.93 -5.37 -0.16
C GLY A 67 6.29 -4.52 0.93
N ASN A 68 7.04 -3.61 1.51
CA ASN A 68 6.53 -2.66 2.49
C ASN A 68 6.87 -1.23 2.07
N THR A 69 5.97 -0.31 2.39
CA THR A 69 6.13 1.10 2.11
C THR A 69 5.62 1.91 3.28
N THR A 70 6.35 2.96 3.64
CA THR A 70 5.97 3.85 4.75
C THR A 70 5.21 5.03 4.18
N LEU A 71 3.95 5.16 4.60
CA LEU A 71 3.07 6.27 4.29
C LEU A 71 3.09 7.26 5.45
N THR A 72 3.43 8.52 5.15
CA THR A 72 3.39 9.60 6.14
C THR A 72 2.17 10.47 5.85
N ILE A 73 1.28 10.61 6.82
CA ILE A 73 0.10 11.45 6.72
C ILE A 73 0.34 12.76 7.45
N THR A 74 0.33 13.86 6.70
CA THR A 74 0.54 15.21 7.23
C THR A 74 -0.80 15.95 7.31
N ALA A 75 -1.02 16.72 8.37
CA ALA A 75 -2.06 17.74 8.35
C ALA A 75 -1.65 18.80 7.31
N VAL A 76 -2.54 19.09 6.37
CA VAL A 76 -2.42 20.26 5.49
C VAL A 76 -2.69 21.54 6.25
#